data_AF-A0A150TJL0-F1
#
_entry.id   AF-A0A150TJL0-F1
#
_cell.length_a   1.000
_cell.length_b   1.000
_cell.length_c   1.000
_cell.angle_alpha   90.00
_cell.angle_beta   90.00
_cell.angle_gamma   90.00
#
_symmetry.space_group_name_H-M   'P 1'
#
loop_
_entity.id
_entity.type
_entity.pdbx_description
1 polymer ?
#
loop_
_entity_poly.entity_id
_entity_poly.type
_entity_poly.pdbx_seq_one_letter_code
_entity_poly.pdbx_strand_id
1 'polypeptide(L)'
;MAWIDGSYPPAIEEVCTVDDTWVSSAEWPSGCTVERVAPWVEGLPGRGEARLLRLGFRRDLRRTCHAEELDALLVRHGLPSTAAVQALELRLGGLSRPLREGAASLSFGAFQVLAFEREAVDHASWAKDSATLDDGAAWPRVRFQGAPLVPVGSDVEATLYMSPEGTLLRHDWILDEVDVLGEDPIEYLERRLVSMESS
;
A
#
# COMPACT_ATOMS: atom_id res chain seq x y z
N MET A 1 -2.32 -23.74 6.50
CA MET A 1 -2.61 -24.04 5.08
C MET A 1 -1.26 -24.13 4.37
N ALA A 2 -1.01 -25.20 3.63
CA ALA A 2 0.32 -25.59 3.15
C ALA A 2 0.72 -24.86 1.85
N TRP A 3 2.01 -24.51 1.77
CA TRP A 3 2.68 -23.87 0.64
C TRP A 3 3.08 -24.93 -0.40
N ILE A 4 2.81 -24.69 -1.69
CA ILE A 4 3.08 -25.63 -2.78
C ILE A 4 4.20 -25.07 -3.69
N ASP A 5 5.33 -25.79 -3.68
CA ASP A 5 6.28 -26.04 -4.77
C ASP A 5 7.31 -24.96 -5.21
N GLY A 6 8.39 -24.82 -4.44
CA GLY A 6 9.60 -25.57 -4.83
C GLY A 6 10.66 -24.97 -5.79
N SER A 7 10.62 -23.70 -6.20
CA SER A 7 11.81 -23.08 -6.85
C SER A 7 12.04 -21.59 -6.49
N TYR A 8 13.13 -21.34 -5.72
CA TYR A 8 13.65 -20.02 -5.31
C TYR A 8 14.71 -19.48 -6.31
N PRO A 9 14.79 -18.15 -6.52
CA PRO A 9 16.09 -17.46 -6.35
C PRO A 9 15.99 -15.98 -5.87
N PRO A 10 17.08 -15.32 -5.43
CA PRO A 10 18.06 -15.64 -4.38
C PRO A 10 17.66 -15.01 -3.02
N ALA A 11 18.45 -15.29 -1.97
CA ALA A 11 18.16 -15.06 -0.56
C ALA A 11 17.58 -13.68 -0.19
N ILE A 12 16.48 -13.74 0.56
CA ILE A 12 15.99 -12.70 1.46
C ILE A 12 17.01 -12.60 2.62
N GLU A 13 17.62 -11.43 2.85
CA GLU A 13 18.26 -11.15 4.14
C GLU A 13 17.17 -10.66 5.11
N GLU A 14 16.59 -11.58 5.88
CA GLU A 14 15.88 -11.27 7.11
C GLU A 14 16.89 -11.02 8.22
N VAL A 15 16.69 -9.94 8.94
CA VAL A 15 17.49 -9.49 10.06
C VAL A 15 16.71 -9.84 11.33
N CYS A 16 17.35 -10.08 12.47
CA CYS A 16 16.66 -10.24 13.76
C CYS A 16 17.19 -9.15 14.69
N THR A 17 16.36 -8.46 15.48
CA THR A 17 16.87 -7.58 16.56
C THR A 17 16.23 -7.82 17.91
N VAL A 18 16.97 -8.34 18.89
CA VAL A 18 16.49 -8.40 20.29
C VAL A 18 16.98 -7.14 21.01
N ASP A 19 16.08 -6.38 21.63
CA ASP A 19 16.41 -5.11 22.29
C ASP A 19 17.25 -4.17 21.39
N ASP A 20 16.85 -4.02 20.12
CA ASP A 20 17.55 -3.25 19.06
C ASP A 20 18.90 -3.80 18.56
N THR A 21 19.29 -5.04 18.88
CA THR A 21 20.59 -5.62 18.48
C THR A 21 20.49 -6.78 17.47
N TRP A 22 21.25 -6.71 16.37
CA TRP A 22 21.21 -7.65 15.23
C TRP A 22 21.65 -9.08 15.58
N VAL A 23 20.89 -10.09 15.17
CA VAL A 23 21.20 -11.52 15.39
C VAL A 23 21.30 -12.25 14.06
N SER A 24 22.45 -12.90 13.82
CA SER A 24 22.78 -13.64 12.60
C SER A 24 23.04 -15.14 12.84
N SER A 25 22.56 -15.69 13.97
CA SER A 25 22.71 -17.11 14.33
C SER A 25 21.54 -18.00 13.87
N ALA A 26 21.82 -19.29 13.69
CA ALA A 26 20.80 -20.30 13.33
C ALA A 26 19.78 -20.62 14.45
N GLU A 27 20.03 -20.18 15.69
CA GLU A 27 19.07 -20.21 16.80
C GLU A 27 18.73 -18.78 17.24
N TRP A 28 17.43 -18.49 17.38
CA TRP A 28 16.87 -17.14 17.52
C TRP A 28 16.52 -16.82 18.97
N PRO A 29 16.83 -15.61 19.51
CA PRO A 29 16.52 -15.28 20.89
C PRO A 29 15.10 -14.71 21.04
N SER A 30 14.54 -14.82 22.25
CA SER A 30 13.22 -14.28 22.56
C SER A 30 13.23 -12.75 22.53
N GLY A 31 12.28 -12.12 21.81
CA GLY A 31 12.11 -10.66 21.76
C GLY A 31 12.62 -9.93 20.49
N CYS A 32 12.81 -10.63 19.37
CA CYS A 32 13.30 -10.02 18.13
C CYS A 32 12.26 -9.16 17.37
N THR A 33 12.65 -8.04 16.71
CA THR A 33 11.76 -7.21 15.85
C THR A 33 12.35 -6.88 14.47
N VAL A 34 12.01 -7.63 13.41
CA VAL A 34 12.25 -7.22 12.00
C VAL A 34 11.27 -7.93 11.08
N GLU A 35 10.57 -7.19 10.21
CA GLU A 35 9.90 -7.79 9.04
C GLU A 35 9.80 -6.81 7.85
N ARG A 36 10.91 -6.62 7.12
CA ARG A 36 10.88 -6.06 5.76
C ARG A 36 11.43 -7.10 4.80
N VAL A 37 10.58 -7.56 3.88
CA VAL A 37 10.93 -8.60 2.92
C VAL A 37 11.15 -8.02 1.52
N ALA A 38 11.73 -8.83 0.64
CA ALA A 38 11.78 -8.52 -0.78
C ALA A 38 10.36 -8.17 -1.29
N PRO A 39 10.24 -7.20 -2.20
CA PRO A 39 8.95 -6.75 -2.72
C PRO A 39 8.41 -7.79 -3.71
N TRP A 40 7.97 -8.94 -3.21
CA TRP A 40 7.32 -9.97 -4.01
C TRP A 40 5.84 -9.64 -4.15
N VAL A 41 5.34 -9.77 -5.38
CA VAL A 41 3.97 -9.42 -5.75
C VAL A 41 3.42 -10.48 -6.69
N GLU A 42 2.38 -11.18 -6.25
CA GLU A 42 1.71 -12.19 -7.06
C GLU A 42 1.12 -11.60 -8.34
N GLY A 43 1.44 -12.23 -9.47
CA GLY A 43 0.98 -11.81 -10.80
C GLY A 43 1.83 -10.72 -11.45
N LEU A 44 2.87 -10.22 -10.78
CA LEU A 44 3.82 -9.30 -11.40
C LEU A 44 4.82 -10.10 -12.26
N PRO A 45 5.01 -9.75 -13.56
CA PRO A 45 6.02 -10.37 -14.39
C PRO A 45 7.43 -10.20 -13.80
N GLY A 46 8.34 -11.14 -14.04
CA GLY A 46 9.71 -11.07 -13.48
C GLY A 46 10.48 -9.79 -13.82
N ARG A 47 10.18 -9.16 -14.96
CA ARG A 47 10.73 -7.82 -15.30
C ARG A 47 10.23 -6.71 -14.35
N GLY A 48 9.02 -6.82 -13.82
CA GLY A 48 8.44 -5.92 -12.83
C GLY A 48 9.07 -6.15 -11.46
N GLU A 49 9.26 -7.41 -11.05
CA GLU A 49 9.96 -7.74 -9.79
C GLU A 49 11.40 -7.17 -9.77
N ALA A 50 12.13 -7.32 -10.88
CA ALA A 50 13.45 -6.73 -11.03
C ALA A 50 13.45 -5.19 -10.91
N ARG A 51 12.39 -4.53 -11.40
CA ARG A 51 12.20 -3.07 -11.24
C ARG A 51 11.93 -2.69 -9.80
N LEU A 52 11.07 -3.42 -9.09
CA LEU A 52 10.79 -3.17 -7.68
C LEU A 52 12.08 -3.19 -6.85
N LEU A 53 12.91 -4.22 -7.04
CA LEU A 53 14.19 -4.34 -6.37
C LEU A 53 15.12 -3.16 -6.69
N ARG A 54 15.28 -2.82 -7.97
CA ARG A 54 16.13 -1.71 -8.45
C ARG A 54 15.66 -0.35 -7.93
N LEU A 55 14.36 -0.11 -7.90
CA LEU A 55 13.75 1.15 -7.45
C LEU A 55 13.66 1.27 -5.92
N GLY A 56 14.10 0.24 -5.18
CA GLY A 56 14.17 0.27 -3.72
C GLY A 56 12.85 -0.04 -3.02
N PHE A 57 11.89 -0.65 -3.70
CA PHE A 57 10.65 -1.10 -3.05
C PHE A 57 10.94 -2.19 -2.03
N ARG A 58 10.15 -2.19 -0.96
CA ARG A 58 10.18 -3.19 0.12
C ARG A 58 8.74 -3.49 0.52
N ARG A 59 8.52 -4.65 1.13
CA ARG A 59 7.25 -4.95 1.78
C ARG A 59 7.45 -4.97 3.29
N ASP A 60 6.79 -4.06 4.01
CA ASP A 60 6.83 -3.98 5.48
C ASP A 60 5.62 -4.75 6.03
N LEU A 61 5.85 -5.93 6.61
CA LEU A 61 4.77 -6.80 7.05
C LEU A 61 4.00 -6.23 8.24
N ARG A 62 4.62 -5.34 9.03
CA ARG A 62 3.94 -4.60 10.11
C ARG A 62 2.91 -3.59 9.60
N ARG A 63 2.99 -3.25 8.30
CA ARG A 63 2.06 -2.36 7.59
C ARG A 63 1.08 -3.15 6.73
N THR A 64 0.99 -4.46 6.98
CA THR A 64 -0.05 -5.34 6.47
C THR A 64 -0.91 -5.81 7.64
N CYS A 65 -2.14 -6.21 7.38
CA CYS A 65 -2.98 -6.85 8.38
C CYS A 65 -3.76 -8.01 7.79
N HIS A 66 -4.34 -8.84 8.65
CA HIS A 66 -5.25 -9.88 8.22
C HIS A 66 -6.62 -9.30 7.85
N ALA A 67 -7.38 -10.03 7.02
CA ALA A 67 -8.65 -9.54 6.48
C ALA A 67 -9.65 -9.10 7.56
N GLU A 68 -9.69 -9.81 8.70
CA GLU A 68 -10.56 -9.48 9.84
C GLU A 68 -10.18 -8.15 10.51
N GLU A 69 -8.87 -7.87 10.63
CA GLU A 69 -8.37 -6.63 11.20
C GLU A 69 -8.61 -5.46 10.23
N LEU A 70 -8.43 -5.69 8.93
CA LEU A 70 -8.77 -4.70 7.90
C LEU A 70 -10.25 -4.36 7.94
N ASP A 71 -11.12 -5.37 7.99
CA ASP A 71 -12.57 -5.19 8.05
C ASP A 71 -12.98 -4.35 9.26
N ALA A 72 -12.47 -4.70 10.45
CA ALA A 72 -12.72 -3.96 11.68
C ALA A 72 -12.22 -2.51 11.60
N LEU A 73 -11.08 -2.27 10.94
CA LEU A 73 -10.54 -0.93 10.73
C LEU A 73 -11.44 -0.11 9.78
N LEU A 74 -11.81 -0.67 8.64
CA LEU A 74 -12.68 -0.02 7.65
C LEU A 74 -14.04 0.34 8.27
N VAL A 75 -14.65 -0.59 9.00
CA VAL A 75 -15.92 -0.35 9.72
C VAL A 75 -15.76 0.80 10.73
N ARG A 76 -14.67 0.85 11.49
CA ARG A 76 -14.38 1.93 12.45
C ARG A 76 -14.31 3.30 11.78
N HIS A 77 -13.78 3.36 10.56
CA HIS A 77 -13.71 4.60 9.78
C HIS A 77 -15.01 4.91 9.01
N GLY A 78 -15.98 4.00 9.00
CA GLY A 78 -17.22 4.12 8.23
C GLY A 78 -17.01 3.92 6.72
N LEU A 79 -16.04 3.08 6.36
CA LEU A 79 -15.66 2.76 4.99
C LEU A 79 -16.16 1.36 4.59
N PRO A 80 -16.48 1.13 3.31
CA PRO A 80 -16.90 -0.19 2.85
C PRO A 80 -15.73 -1.18 2.84
N SER A 81 -15.97 -2.39 3.37
CA SER A 81 -15.05 -3.52 3.27
C SER A 81 -15.47 -4.40 2.10
N THR A 82 -14.87 -4.18 0.94
CA THR A 82 -15.21 -4.92 -0.29
C THR A 82 -14.18 -5.99 -0.59
N ALA A 83 -14.59 -7.00 -1.38
CA ALA A 83 -13.67 -8.06 -1.82
C ALA A 83 -12.46 -7.51 -2.59
N ALA A 84 -12.64 -6.43 -3.35
CA ALA A 84 -11.55 -5.80 -4.10
C ALA A 84 -10.51 -5.13 -3.18
N VAL A 85 -10.95 -4.44 -2.13
CA VAL A 85 -10.04 -3.84 -1.13
C VAL A 85 -9.26 -4.92 -0.39
N GLN A 86 -9.94 -5.99 0.02
CA GLN A 86 -9.32 -7.14 0.69
C GLN A 86 -8.29 -7.83 -0.22
N ALA A 87 -8.61 -8.00 -1.51
CA ALA A 87 -7.69 -8.57 -2.48
C ALA A 87 -6.46 -7.68 -2.72
N LEU A 88 -6.63 -6.36 -2.77
CA LEU A 88 -5.48 -5.44 -2.87
C LEU A 88 -4.60 -5.51 -1.63
N GLU A 89 -5.18 -5.47 -0.42
CA GLU A 89 -4.40 -5.57 0.83
C GLU A 89 -3.58 -6.86 0.86
N LEU A 90 -4.18 -7.99 0.49
CA LEU A 90 -3.48 -9.27 0.43
C LEU A 90 -2.32 -9.24 -0.57
N ARG A 91 -2.53 -8.70 -1.77
CA ARG A 91 -1.53 -8.73 -2.85
C ARG A 91 -0.41 -7.70 -2.64
N LEU A 92 -0.78 -6.48 -2.26
CA LEU A 92 0.09 -5.31 -2.29
C LEU A 92 0.26 -4.63 -0.93
N GLY A 93 -0.51 -4.99 0.09
CA GLY A 93 -0.41 -4.36 1.40
C GLY A 93 1.03 -4.34 1.91
N GLY A 94 1.44 -3.19 2.46
CA GLY A 94 2.76 -2.95 3.01
C GLY A 94 3.87 -2.78 1.97
N LEU A 95 3.56 -2.95 0.68
CA LEU A 95 4.48 -2.62 -0.41
C LEU A 95 4.67 -1.11 -0.43
N SER A 96 5.91 -0.66 -0.28
CA SER A 96 6.23 0.75 -0.30
C SER A 96 7.62 1.02 -0.86
N ARG A 97 7.78 2.19 -1.46
CA ARG A 97 9.07 2.79 -1.79
C ARG A 97 9.33 3.94 -0.83
N PRO A 98 10.20 3.75 0.18
CA PRO A 98 10.52 4.79 1.15
C PRO A 98 11.00 6.07 0.45
N LEU A 99 10.51 7.23 0.87
CA LEU A 99 11.01 8.53 0.43
C LEU A 99 11.87 9.16 1.53
N ARG A 100 11.36 9.16 2.77
CA ARG A 100 12.01 9.63 4.00
C ARG A 100 11.45 8.84 5.18
N GLU A 101 11.96 9.06 6.38
CA GLU A 101 11.46 8.37 7.57
C GLU A 101 9.96 8.62 7.76
N GLY A 102 9.17 7.54 7.75
CA GLY A 102 7.72 7.60 7.95
C GLY A 102 6.89 8.01 6.72
N ALA A 103 7.50 8.30 5.57
CA ALA A 103 6.81 8.64 4.32
C ALA A 103 7.29 7.80 3.13
N ALA A 104 6.38 7.51 2.21
CA ALA A 104 6.64 6.73 1.01
C ALA A 104 6.38 7.57 -0.24
N SER A 105 7.17 7.36 -1.29
CA SER A 105 6.89 7.94 -2.61
C SER A 105 5.82 7.16 -3.38
N LEU A 106 5.63 5.89 -3.00
CA LEU A 106 4.51 5.07 -3.42
C LEU A 106 4.28 4.04 -2.32
N SER A 107 3.04 3.81 -1.94
CA SER A 107 2.65 2.76 -1.02
C SER A 107 1.32 2.12 -1.40
N PHE A 108 1.13 0.89 -0.96
CA PHE A 108 -0.12 0.16 -1.10
C PHE A 108 -0.54 -0.47 0.23
N GLY A 109 -1.85 -0.56 0.41
CA GLY A 109 -2.50 -1.13 1.58
C GLY A 109 -3.38 -0.09 2.27
N ALA A 110 -4.66 -0.42 2.42
CA ALA A 110 -5.61 0.40 3.18
C ALA A 110 -5.21 0.46 4.66
N PHE A 111 -4.67 -0.64 5.21
CA PHE A 111 -4.18 -0.66 6.58
C PHE A 111 -3.03 0.32 6.77
N GLN A 112 -2.04 0.28 5.88
CA GLN A 112 -0.92 1.21 5.91
C GLN A 112 -1.39 2.68 5.90
N VAL A 113 -2.27 3.04 4.96
CA VAL A 113 -2.72 4.43 4.79
C VAL A 113 -3.54 4.90 5.98
N LEU A 114 -4.45 4.07 6.50
CA LEU A 114 -5.33 4.46 7.59
C LEU A 114 -4.65 4.47 8.97
N ALA A 115 -3.73 3.53 9.22
CA ALA A 115 -3.15 3.33 10.55
C ALA A 115 -1.74 3.92 10.73
N PHE A 116 -0.96 4.13 9.66
CA PHE A 116 0.47 4.44 9.78
C PHE A 116 0.98 5.64 8.99
N GLU A 117 0.28 6.07 7.94
CA GLU A 117 0.78 7.21 7.17
C GLU A 117 0.60 8.51 7.96
N ARG A 118 1.73 9.07 8.41
CA ARG A 118 1.80 10.39 9.06
C ARG A 118 1.27 11.51 8.16
N GLU A 119 1.24 11.28 6.85
CA GLU A 119 0.64 12.15 5.85
C GLU A 119 -0.90 12.12 5.90
N ALA A 120 -1.53 11.32 6.77
CA ALA A 120 -2.97 11.41 7.05
C ALA A 120 -3.42 12.82 7.44
N VAL A 121 -2.54 13.63 8.06
CA VAL A 121 -2.81 15.05 8.34
C VAL A 121 -2.89 15.87 7.04
N ASP A 122 -1.96 15.65 6.12
CA ASP A 122 -1.94 16.32 4.82
C ASP A 122 -3.11 15.84 3.95
N HIS A 123 -3.37 14.53 3.90
CA HIS A 123 -4.52 13.92 3.21
C HIS A 123 -5.85 14.53 3.70
N ALA A 124 -6.00 14.71 5.01
CA ALA A 124 -7.19 15.30 5.59
C ALA A 124 -7.37 16.78 5.24
N SER A 125 -6.26 17.52 5.11
CA SER A 125 -6.30 18.91 4.65
C SER A 125 -6.71 18.98 3.18
N TRP A 126 -6.07 18.22 2.30
CA TRP A 126 -6.32 18.27 0.87
C TRP A 126 -7.72 17.78 0.49
N ALA A 127 -8.18 16.68 1.09
CA ALA A 127 -9.53 16.16 0.82
C ALA A 127 -10.63 17.13 1.25
N LYS A 128 -10.40 17.93 2.30
CA LYS A 128 -11.37 18.94 2.76
C LYS A 128 -11.52 20.10 1.77
N ASP A 129 -10.44 20.42 1.05
CA ASP A 129 -10.38 21.56 0.14
C ASP A 129 -10.61 21.15 -1.34
N SER A 130 -10.89 19.87 -1.60
CA SER A 130 -11.18 19.33 -2.94
C SER A 130 -12.56 19.77 -3.44
N ALA A 131 -12.61 20.26 -4.67
CA ALA A 131 -13.84 20.55 -5.42
C ALA A 131 -14.28 19.37 -6.31
N THR A 132 -13.38 18.42 -6.57
CA THR A 132 -13.65 17.22 -7.39
C THR A 132 -14.24 16.07 -6.58
N LEU A 133 -13.83 15.90 -5.33
CA LEU A 133 -14.45 14.97 -4.39
C LEU A 133 -15.73 15.60 -3.81
N ASP A 134 -16.76 14.79 -3.55
CA ASP A 134 -18.08 15.36 -3.18
C ASP A 134 -17.98 16.22 -1.89
N ASP A 135 -18.54 17.43 -1.95
CA ASP A 135 -18.55 18.43 -0.85
C ASP A 135 -18.99 17.83 0.50
N GLY A 136 -18.19 18.06 1.56
CA GLY A 136 -18.50 17.68 2.94
C GLY A 136 -17.96 16.32 3.39
N ALA A 137 -17.25 15.62 2.51
CA ALA A 137 -16.67 14.31 2.78
C ALA A 137 -15.30 14.44 3.48
N ALA A 138 -15.26 14.43 4.82
CA ALA A 138 -14.01 14.48 5.57
C ALA A 138 -13.20 13.19 5.38
N TRP A 139 -11.91 13.31 5.06
CA TRP A 139 -10.99 12.17 5.00
C TRP A 139 -11.08 11.31 6.28
N PRO A 140 -11.08 9.96 6.17
CA PRO A 140 -10.92 9.16 4.96
C PRO A 140 -12.22 8.88 4.19
N ARG A 141 -13.37 9.43 4.64
CA ARG A 141 -14.69 9.14 4.06
C ARG A 141 -15.00 10.03 2.87
N VAL A 142 -14.19 9.93 1.81
CA VAL A 142 -14.39 10.69 0.58
C VAL A 142 -15.34 9.98 -0.38
N ARG A 143 -15.94 10.73 -1.31
CA ARG A 143 -16.81 10.18 -2.36
C ARG A 143 -16.44 10.78 -3.70
N PHE A 144 -16.69 10.03 -4.76
CA PHE A 144 -16.54 10.49 -6.13
C PHE A 144 -17.76 10.06 -6.94
N GLN A 145 -18.43 11.03 -7.58
CA GLN A 145 -19.66 10.80 -8.34
C GLN A 145 -20.75 10.10 -7.50
N GLY A 146 -20.84 10.42 -6.22
CA GLY A 146 -21.79 9.81 -5.30
C GLY A 146 -21.44 8.40 -4.83
N ALA A 147 -20.29 7.81 -5.19
CA ALA A 147 -19.82 6.52 -4.69
C ALA A 147 -18.78 6.69 -3.55
N PRO A 148 -18.86 5.93 -2.45
CA PRO A 148 -17.86 5.99 -1.39
C PRO A 148 -16.53 5.39 -1.85
N LEU A 149 -15.42 6.06 -1.54
CA LEU A 149 -14.08 5.57 -1.87
C LEU A 149 -13.35 5.06 -0.63
N VAL A 150 -12.48 4.06 -0.82
CA VAL A 150 -11.58 3.55 0.23
C VAL A 150 -10.15 3.92 -0.12
N PRO A 151 -9.39 4.63 0.73
CA PRO A 151 -7.97 4.85 0.47
C PRO A 151 -7.22 3.52 0.57
N VAL A 152 -6.45 3.18 -0.47
CA VAL A 152 -5.73 1.90 -0.62
C VAL A 152 -4.24 2.07 -0.93
N GLY A 153 -3.75 3.30 -0.97
CA GLY A 153 -2.35 3.62 -1.15
C GLY A 153 -2.11 5.12 -1.25
N SER A 154 -0.85 5.49 -1.37
CA SER A 154 -0.41 6.86 -1.69
C SER A 154 0.61 6.81 -2.81
N ASP A 155 0.62 7.83 -3.67
CA ASP A 155 1.63 8.11 -4.67
C ASP A 155 2.16 9.53 -4.41
N VAL A 156 3.21 9.94 -5.12
CA VAL A 156 3.69 11.32 -5.06
C VAL A 156 2.54 12.26 -5.40
N GLU A 157 2.20 13.12 -4.42
CA GLU A 157 1.16 14.15 -4.52
C GLU A 157 -0.26 13.59 -4.77
N ALA A 158 -0.51 12.31 -4.46
CA ALA A 158 -1.81 11.72 -4.70
C ALA A 158 -2.21 10.63 -3.70
N THR A 159 -3.51 10.47 -3.50
CA THR A 159 -4.08 9.31 -2.79
C THR A 159 -4.62 8.33 -3.81
N LEU A 160 -4.34 7.05 -3.59
CA LEU A 160 -4.95 5.97 -4.35
C LEU A 160 -6.21 5.51 -3.63
N TYR A 161 -7.31 5.46 -4.37
CA TYR A 161 -8.61 5.06 -3.87
C TYR A 161 -9.13 3.83 -4.61
N MET A 162 -9.99 3.07 -3.96
CA MET A 162 -10.76 2.01 -4.59
C MET A 162 -12.25 2.27 -4.44
N SER A 163 -12.99 2.13 -5.54
CA SER A 163 -14.46 2.16 -5.52
C SER A 163 -15.04 0.84 -5.00
N PRO A 164 -16.34 0.79 -4.65
CA PRO A 164 -16.98 -0.44 -4.22
C PRO A 164 -16.99 -1.54 -5.29
N GLU A 165 -16.96 -1.14 -6.55
CA GLU A 165 -16.91 -2.00 -7.73
C GLU A 165 -15.49 -2.53 -8.01
N GLY A 166 -14.48 -2.05 -7.28
CA GLY A 166 -13.09 -2.48 -7.43
C GLY A 166 -12.27 -1.67 -8.43
N THR A 167 -12.78 -0.53 -8.90
CA THR A 167 -12.01 0.39 -9.73
C THR A 167 -10.99 1.13 -8.88
N LEU A 168 -9.72 1.12 -9.30
CA LEU A 168 -8.64 1.92 -8.73
C LEU A 168 -8.68 3.33 -9.33
N LEU A 169 -8.60 4.34 -8.47
CA LEU A 169 -8.55 5.75 -8.84
C LEU A 169 -7.32 6.39 -8.21
N ARG A 170 -6.77 7.41 -8.87
CA ARG A 170 -5.76 8.32 -8.30
C ARG A 170 -6.38 9.69 -8.20
N HIS A 171 -6.32 10.29 -7.01
CA HIS A 171 -6.68 11.69 -6.81
C HIS A 171 -5.42 12.52 -6.59
N ASP A 172 -5.13 13.41 -7.53
CA ASP A 172 -4.01 14.35 -7.46
C ASP A 172 -4.38 15.52 -6.55
N TRP A 173 -3.62 15.73 -5.48
CA TRP A 173 -3.95 16.76 -4.48
C TRP A 173 -3.66 18.17 -4.97
N ILE A 174 -2.72 18.32 -5.91
CA ILE A 174 -2.26 19.64 -6.39
C ILE A 174 -3.17 20.13 -7.51
N LEU A 175 -3.49 19.24 -8.44
CA LEU A 175 -4.38 19.56 -9.56
C LEU A 175 -5.86 19.43 -9.19
N ASP A 176 -6.16 18.73 -8.10
CA ASP A 176 -7.51 18.34 -7.70
C ASP A 176 -8.24 17.56 -8.80
N GLU A 177 -7.53 16.63 -9.44
CA GLU A 177 -8.03 15.80 -10.55
C GLU A 177 -8.12 14.34 -10.14
N VAL A 178 -9.11 13.61 -10.69
CA VAL A 178 -9.29 12.17 -10.46
C VAL A 178 -9.05 11.41 -11.77
N ASP A 179 -8.04 10.55 -11.76
CA ASP A 179 -7.73 9.61 -12.83
C ASP A 179 -8.33 8.23 -12.52
N VAL A 180 -9.04 7.65 -13.49
CA VAL A 180 -9.50 6.26 -13.43
C VAL A 180 -8.40 5.35 -13.96
N LEU A 181 -7.82 4.51 -13.09
CA LEU A 181 -6.64 3.70 -13.41
C LEU A 181 -6.97 2.29 -13.92
N GLY A 182 -8.22 1.84 -13.74
CA GLY A 182 -8.70 0.50 -14.11
C GLY A 182 -9.01 -0.38 -12.90
N GLU A 183 -9.20 -1.68 -13.12
CA GLU A 183 -9.60 -2.64 -12.06
C GLU A 183 -8.42 -3.48 -11.53
N ASP A 184 -7.27 -3.51 -12.21
CA ASP A 184 -6.09 -4.26 -11.77
C ASP A 184 -4.98 -3.35 -11.21
N PRO A 185 -4.76 -3.37 -9.89
CA PRO A 185 -3.67 -2.63 -9.26
C PRO A 185 -2.28 -3.02 -9.75
N ILE A 186 -2.08 -4.23 -10.27
CA ILE A 186 -0.78 -4.67 -10.81
C ILE A 186 -0.46 -3.95 -12.11
N GLU A 187 -1.42 -3.79 -13.01
CA GLU A 187 -1.21 -3.03 -14.23
C GLU A 187 -0.82 -1.58 -13.93
N TYR A 188 -1.48 -0.95 -12.94
CA TYR A 188 -1.09 0.38 -12.49
C TYR A 188 0.34 0.39 -11.91
N LEU A 189 0.67 -0.55 -11.02
CA LEU A 189 2.01 -0.68 -10.46
C LEU A 189 3.06 -0.82 -11.57
N GLU A 190 2.84 -1.69 -12.56
CA GLU A 190 3.75 -1.86 -13.70
C GLU A 190 3.97 -0.56 -14.48
N ARG A 191 2.88 0.14 -14.84
CA ARG A 191 2.98 1.43 -15.54
C ARG A 191 3.75 2.45 -14.71
N ARG A 192 3.51 2.48 -13.40
CA ARG A 192 4.17 3.41 -12.49
C ARG A 192 5.65 3.10 -12.35
N LEU A 193 6.04 1.83 -12.23
CA LEU A 193 7.44 1.41 -12.21
C LEU A 193 8.18 1.86 -13.47
N VAL A 194 7.58 1.71 -14.65
CA VAL A 194 8.19 2.18 -15.92
C VAL A 194 8.38 3.70 -15.93
N SER A 195 7.37 4.45 -15.48
CA SER A 195 7.44 5.92 -15.39
C SER A 195 8.56 6.38 -14.43
N MET A 196 8.72 5.71 -13.29
CA MET A 196 9.76 6.04 -12.30
C MET A 196 11.19 5.82 -12.80
N GLU A 197 11.40 4.93 -13.77
CA GLU A 197 12.74 4.70 -14.36
C GLU A 197 13.13 5.75 -15.39
N SER A 198 12.15 6.51 -15.88
CA SER A 198 12.33 7.49 -16.95
C SER A 198 12.48 8.92 -16.41
N SER A 199 12.39 9.10 -15.09
CA SER A 199 12.48 10.37 -14.36
C SER A 199 13.85 10.52 -13.71
#